data_AF-A0A1H3H6Y1-F1
#
_entry.id   AF-A0A1H3H6Y1-F1
#
_cell.length_a   1.000
_cell.length_b   1.000
_cell.length_c   1.000
_cell.angle_alpha   90.00
_cell.angle_beta   90.00
_cell.angle_gamma   90.00
#
_symmetry.space_group_name_H-M   'P 1'
#
loop_
_entity.id
_entity.type
_entity.pdbx_description
1 polymer ?
#
loop_
_entity_poly.entity_id
_entity_poly.type
_entity_poly.pdbx_seq_one_letter_code
_entity_poly.pdbx_strand_id
1 'polypeptide(L)'
;MKKILTIIFLTIIYSCKNDKPTGVWMSSNNRIHDLDRGYESLTNGFVIDFNNNNWSHLFSDSSIKKFKIDNSKSLLKLKNDSLKINYTKYNNDSIEIEYFENITAVFRPLNLSFKIEKSKQQILDLLTNTKFENIKDSINIDFKLEFHQFDKTGELRNLRGKMYGRTIYGFWFLGECQNNYFLTFAIDDSEPINIYQIKSINSSSIELLLIQETDMINRIKNLKPVYNNVQN
;
A
#
# COMPACT_ATOMS: atom_id res chain seq x y z
N MET A 1 -12.33 -56.05 11.13
CA MET A 1 -11.60 -54.78 11.41
C MET A 1 -11.59 -53.83 10.21
N LYS A 2 -12.74 -53.57 9.55
CA LYS A 2 -12.84 -52.65 8.38
C LYS A 2 -13.74 -51.42 8.62
N LYS A 3 -14.34 -51.29 9.81
CA LYS A 3 -15.24 -50.16 10.16
C LYS A 3 -14.56 -49.02 10.93
N ILE A 4 -13.34 -49.22 11.42
CA ILE A 4 -12.58 -48.19 12.18
C ILE A 4 -11.84 -47.23 11.22
N LEU A 5 -11.47 -47.69 10.02
CA LEU A 5 -10.77 -46.86 9.04
C LEU A 5 -11.65 -45.73 8.47
N THR A 6 -12.97 -45.92 8.44
CA THR A 6 -13.92 -44.92 7.94
C THR A 6 -14.11 -43.74 8.91
N ILE A 7 -13.92 -43.97 10.21
CA ILE A 7 -14.07 -42.91 11.23
C ILE A 7 -12.86 -41.95 11.19
N ILE A 8 -11.67 -42.46 10.88
CA ILE A 8 -10.45 -41.64 10.77
C ILE A 8 -10.48 -40.76 9.51
N PHE A 9 -11.13 -41.21 8.43
CA PHE A 9 -11.31 -40.41 7.21
C PHE A 9 -12.34 -39.27 7.38
N LEU A 10 -13.31 -39.43 8.29
CA LEU A 10 -14.31 -38.40 8.61
C LEU A 10 -13.78 -37.30 9.54
N THR A 11 -12.72 -37.58 10.31
CA THR A 11 -12.06 -36.56 11.17
C THR A 11 -11.03 -35.71 10.42
N ILE A 12 -10.65 -36.09 9.20
CA ILE A 12 -9.75 -35.28 8.33
C ILE A 12 -10.55 -34.29 7.47
N ILE A 13 -11.88 -34.30 7.53
CA ILE A 13 -12.69 -33.12 7.22
C ILE A 13 -12.53 -32.16 8.41
N TYR A 14 -11.30 -31.70 8.61
CA TYR A 14 -10.98 -30.56 9.45
C TYR A 14 -11.81 -29.42 8.90
N SER A 15 -12.95 -29.19 9.55
CA SER A 15 -13.36 -27.87 9.99
C SER A 15 -12.82 -26.77 9.08
N CYS A 16 -13.39 -26.64 7.88
CA CYS A 16 -13.47 -25.36 7.18
C CYS A 16 -14.33 -24.43 8.05
N LYS A 17 -13.84 -24.11 9.25
CA LYS A 17 -14.22 -22.88 9.91
C LYS A 17 -13.77 -21.83 8.91
N ASN A 18 -14.71 -21.01 8.47
CA ASN A 18 -14.40 -19.75 7.82
C ASN A 18 -13.41 -19.02 8.72
N ASP A 19 -12.11 -19.18 8.46
CA ASP A 19 -11.07 -18.56 9.26
C ASP A 19 -11.32 -17.07 9.20
N LYS A 20 -11.50 -16.44 10.36
CA LYS A 20 -11.70 -15.00 10.40
C LYS A 20 -10.46 -14.36 9.78
N PRO A 21 -10.61 -13.36 8.88
CA PRO A 21 -9.45 -12.64 8.39
C PRO A 21 -8.66 -12.08 9.59
N THR A 22 -7.33 -12.26 9.55
CA THR A 22 -6.41 -11.75 10.58
C THR A 22 -5.29 -10.96 9.92
N GLY A 23 -4.59 -10.15 10.71
CA GLY A 23 -3.50 -9.32 10.22
C GLY A 23 -3.97 -8.03 9.55
N VAL A 24 -3.07 -7.44 8.76
CA VAL A 24 -3.28 -6.18 8.06
C VAL A 24 -3.36 -6.45 6.57
N TRP A 25 -4.41 -5.94 5.93
CA TRP A 25 -4.70 -6.16 4.53
C TRP A 25 -4.81 -4.82 3.82
N MET A 26 -4.35 -4.75 2.57
CA MET A 26 -4.31 -3.51 1.81
C MET A 26 -4.96 -3.69 0.43
N SER A 27 -5.77 -2.71 0.04
CA SER A 27 -6.29 -2.61 -1.32
C SER A 27 -5.18 -2.26 -2.29
N SER A 28 -5.04 -3.07 -3.33
CA SER A 28 -4.06 -2.87 -4.41
C SER A 28 -4.57 -3.54 -5.68
N ASN A 29 -4.24 -2.94 -6.82
CA ASN A 29 -4.66 -3.42 -8.14
C ASN A 29 -6.19 -3.62 -8.18
N ASN A 30 -6.93 -2.60 -7.71
CA ASN A 30 -8.39 -2.61 -7.73
C ASN A 30 -8.91 -2.82 -9.16
N ARG A 31 -10.02 -3.53 -9.29
CA ARG A 31 -10.64 -3.79 -10.60
C ARG A 31 -11.63 -2.70 -10.94
N ILE A 32 -11.49 -2.12 -12.13
CA ILE A 32 -12.44 -1.19 -12.72
C ILE A 32 -13.31 -1.99 -13.68
N HIS A 33 -14.62 -1.89 -13.54
CA HIS A 33 -15.56 -2.66 -14.36
C HIS A 33 -15.82 -2.01 -15.71
N ASP A 34 -15.84 -0.68 -15.75
CA ASP A 34 -16.11 0.14 -16.93
C ASP A 34 -15.13 1.32 -16.98
N LEU A 35 -14.25 1.34 -17.98
CA LEU A 35 -13.25 2.40 -18.16
C LEU A 35 -13.88 3.70 -18.67
N ASP A 36 -15.08 3.65 -19.25
CA ASP A 36 -15.78 4.82 -19.79
C ASP A 36 -16.55 5.58 -18.69
N ARG A 37 -16.66 4.99 -17.49
CA ARG A 37 -17.20 5.65 -16.29
C ARG A 37 -16.06 6.22 -15.46
N GLY A 38 -16.25 7.45 -14.98
CA GLY A 38 -15.29 8.10 -14.10
C GLY A 38 -14.96 7.24 -12.87
N TYR A 39 -13.68 7.13 -12.54
CA TYR A 39 -13.19 6.43 -11.35
C TYR A 39 -12.06 7.26 -10.71
N GLU A 40 -11.92 7.19 -9.38
CA GLU A 40 -10.82 7.85 -8.68
C GLU A 40 -9.59 6.96 -8.63
N SER A 41 -8.44 7.50 -9.06
CA SER A 41 -7.14 6.82 -9.07
C SER A 41 -6.57 6.57 -7.66
N LEU A 42 -7.09 7.26 -6.64
CA LEU A 42 -6.72 7.14 -5.22
C LEU A 42 -7.43 6.01 -4.48
N THR A 43 -8.05 5.08 -5.19
CA THR A 43 -8.78 3.97 -4.54
C THR A 43 -7.86 2.86 -4.03
N ASN A 44 -6.57 2.85 -4.43
CA ASN A 44 -5.57 1.94 -3.87
C ASN A 44 -4.97 2.52 -2.58
N GLY A 45 -4.59 1.63 -1.66
CA GLY A 45 -3.93 2.03 -0.41
C GLY A 45 -4.85 2.12 0.81
N PHE A 46 -6.15 1.82 0.69
CA PHE A 46 -6.97 1.53 1.87
C PHE A 46 -6.42 0.32 2.62
N VAL A 47 -6.45 0.39 3.95
CA VAL A 47 -5.92 -0.63 4.86
C VAL A 47 -7.01 -1.08 5.82
N ILE A 48 -7.12 -2.39 6.00
CA ILE A 48 -7.95 -3.04 7.02
C ILE A 48 -7.02 -3.77 7.97
N ASP A 49 -6.93 -3.31 9.20
CA ASP A 49 -6.27 -4.01 10.30
C ASP A 49 -7.32 -4.81 11.08
N PHE A 50 -7.39 -6.10 10.80
CA PHE A 50 -8.32 -7.02 11.46
C PHE A 50 -7.95 -7.30 12.92
N ASN A 51 -6.68 -7.15 13.29
CA ASN A 51 -6.22 -7.36 14.66
C ASN A 51 -6.71 -6.22 15.57
N ASN A 52 -6.67 -4.98 15.05
CA ASN A 52 -7.03 -3.77 15.81
C ASN A 52 -8.43 -3.23 15.49
N ASN A 53 -9.14 -3.85 14.53
CA ASN A 53 -10.43 -3.40 13.99
C ASN A 53 -10.39 -1.96 13.48
N ASN A 54 -9.35 -1.63 12.72
CA ASN A 54 -9.14 -0.30 12.14
C ASN A 54 -9.23 -0.34 10.62
N TRP A 55 -9.93 0.65 10.07
CA TRP A 55 -9.93 0.98 8.66
C TRP A 55 -9.18 2.29 8.50
N SER A 56 -8.23 2.36 7.58
CA SER A 56 -7.49 3.60 7.31
C SER A 56 -7.09 3.69 5.84
N HIS A 57 -6.41 4.77 5.49
CA HIS A 57 -5.68 4.89 4.24
C HIS A 57 -4.18 4.93 4.53
N LEU A 58 -3.36 4.24 3.71
CA LEU A 58 -1.91 4.37 3.83
C LEU A 58 -1.48 5.83 3.72
N PHE A 59 -2.17 6.62 2.89
CA PHE A 59 -1.82 8.02 2.59
C PHE A 59 -2.38 9.04 3.59
N SER A 60 -2.88 8.60 4.76
CA SER A 60 -3.40 9.52 5.76
C SER A 60 -3.37 8.90 7.15
N ASP A 61 -2.48 9.43 7.99
CA ASP A 61 -2.37 9.06 9.41
C ASP A 61 -3.61 9.49 10.21
N SER A 62 -4.38 10.46 9.70
CA SER A 62 -5.58 11.01 10.34
C SER A 62 -6.88 10.26 10.00
N SER A 63 -6.86 9.35 9.03
CA SER A 63 -8.06 8.70 8.47
C SER A 63 -8.53 7.42 9.18
N ILE A 64 -8.04 7.14 10.40
CA ILE A 64 -8.32 5.89 11.11
C ILE A 64 -9.77 5.85 11.61
N LYS A 65 -10.60 5.02 10.98
CA LYS A 65 -11.96 4.68 11.40
C LYS A 65 -11.97 3.31 12.10
N LYS A 66 -12.79 3.17 13.13
CA LYS A 66 -12.98 1.86 13.79
C LYS A 66 -14.09 1.08 13.10
N PHE A 67 -13.99 -0.24 13.03
CA PHE A 67 -15.09 -1.10 12.53
C PHE A 67 -15.47 -2.22 13.51
N LYS A 68 -16.58 -2.89 13.21
CA LYS A 68 -16.98 -4.19 13.76
C LYS A 68 -17.19 -5.15 12.60
N ILE A 69 -16.69 -6.37 12.73
CA ILE A 69 -16.85 -7.42 11.71
C ILE A 69 -17.87 -8.46 12.15
N ASP A 70 -18.83 -8.74 11.28
CA ASP A 70 -19.73 -9.88 11.37
C ASP A 70 -19.30 -10.92 10.34
N ASN A 71 -18.38 -11.80 10.77
CA ASN A 71 -17.82 -12.85 9.92
C ASN A 71 -18.86 -13.86 9.42
N SER A 72 -20.00 -13.99 10.13
CA SER A 72 -21.07 -14.92 9.70
C SER A 72 -21.83 -14.40 8.49
N LYS A 73 -21.81 -13.08 8.27
CA LYS A 73 -22.50 -12.39 7.18
C LYS A 73 -21.54 -11.73 6.19
N SER A 74 -20.23 -11.95 6.35
CA SER A 74 -19.17 -11.26 5.63
C SER A 74 -19.42 -9.75 5.53
N LEU A 75 -19.62 -9.13 6.70
CA LEU A 75 -20.06 -7.74 6.79
C LEU A 75 -19.16 -6.91 7.72
N LEU A 76 -18.67 -5.78 7.22
CA LEU A 76 -17.97 -4.75 7.99
C LEU A 76 -18.95 -3.62 8.33
N LYS A 77 -18.94 -3.18 9.59
CA LYS A 77 -19.76 -2.06 10.08
C LYS A 77 -18.84 -1.00 10.66
N LEU A 78 -18.76 0.16 10.03
CA LEU A 78 -17.98 1.27 10.58
C LEU A 78 -18.64 1.76 11.88
N LYS A 79 -17.85 1.98 12.94
CA LYS A 79 -18.36 2.54 14.19
C LYS A 79 -18.65 4.02 13.96
N ASN A 80 -19.85 4.47 14.33
CA ASN A 80 -20.37 5.84 14.18
C ASN A 80 -20.84 6.21 12.77
N ASP A 81 -20.94 5.23 11.87
CA ASP A 81 -21.53 5.38 10.55
C ASP A 81 -22.58 4.29 10.37
N SER A 82 -23.67 4.61 9.66
CA SER A 82 -24.67 3.59 9.27
C SER A 82 -24.16 2.71 8.13
N LEU A 83 -23.01 3.05 7.54
CA LEU A 83 -22.38 2.32 6.46
C LEU A 83 -22.06 0.87 6.84
N LYS A 84 -22.65 -0.02 6.06
CA LYS A 84 -22.48 -1.47 6.10
C LYS A 84 -21.85 -1.88 4.79
N ILE A 85 -20.69 -2.53 4.88
CA ILE A 85 -19.90 -2.92 3.71
C ILE A 85 -19.88 -4.45 3.67
N ASN A 86 -20.54 -5.02 2.67
CA ASN A 86 -20.42 -6.44 2.38
C ASN A 86 -19.05 -6.71 1.74
N TYR A 87 -18.48 -7.87 2.03
CA TYR A 87 -17.25 -8.30 1.38
C TYR A 87 -17.33 -9.76 0.95
N THR A 88 -16.63 -10.08 -0.12
CA THR A 88 -16.45 -11.46 -0.58
C THR A 88 -15.05 -11.91 -0.21
N LYS A 89 -14.94 -13.03 0.51
CA LYS A 89 -13.66 -13.62 0.87
C LYS A 89 -13.32 -14.71 -0.15
N TYR A 90 -12.15 -14.60 -0.78
CA TYR A 90 -11.58 -15.64 -1.63
C TYR A 90 -10.42 -16.24 -0.86
N ASN A 91 -10.57 -17.51 -0.47
CA ASN A 91 -9.65 -18.28 0.38
C ASN A 91 -8.98 -17.40 1.46
N ASN A 92 -7.68 -17.56 1.69
CA ASN A 92 -6.93 -16.71 2.62
C ASN A 92 -6.04 -15.69 1.88
N ASP A 93 -6.29 -15.47 0.59
CA ASP A 93 -5.45 -14.63 -0.27
C ASP A 93 -6.06 -13.25 -0.56
N SER A 94 -7.40 -13.13 -0.61
CA SER A 94 -8.01 -11.83 -0.87
C SER A 94 -9.44 -11.65 -0.35
N ILE A 95 -9.77 -10.37 -0.13
CA ILE A 95 -11.11 -9.90 0.19
C ILE A 95 -11.46 -8.84 -0.83
N GLU A 96 -12.64 -8.96 -1.42
CA GLU A 96 -13.15 -8.00 -2.39
C GLU A 96 -14.31 -7.20 -1.79
N ILE A 97 -14.27 -5.89 -2.00
CA ILE A 97 -15.31 -4.96 -1.58
C ILE A 97 -15.71 -4.13 -2.79
N GLU A 98 -16.99 -4.16 -3.14
CA GLU A 98 -17.54 -3.30 -4.19
C GLU A 98 -17.75 -1.89 -3.64
N TYR A 99 -17.08 -0.93 -4.27
CA TYR A 99 -17.15 0.50 -3.97
C TYR A 99 -17.70 1.27 -5.15
N PHE A 100 -18.58 2.23 -4.87
CA PHE A 100 -18.98 3.28 -5.81
C PHE A 100 -19.36 2.79 -7.22
N GLU A 101 -20.12 1.69 -7.29
CA GLU A 101 -20.75 1.08 -8.47
C GLU A 101 -19.82 0.63 -9.63
N ASN A 102 -18.58 1.11 -9.73
CA ASN A 102 -17.67 0.82 -10.85
C ASN A 102 -16.31 0.25 -10.44
N ILE A 103 -16.04 0.12 -9.13
CA ILE A 103 -14.74 -0.33 -8.63
C ILE A 103 -14.91 -1.47 -7.64
N THR A 104 -14.18 -2.56 -7.82
CA THR A 104 -13.98 -3.56 -6.77
C THR A 104 -12.60 -3.35 -6.16
N ALA A 105 -12.56 -2.95 -4.89
CA ALA A 105 -11.34 -2.90 -4.12
C ALA A 105 -10.90 -4.31 -3.75
N VAL A 106 -9.65 -4.66 -4.09
CA VAL A 106 -9.10 -6.00 -3.84
C VAL A 106 -8.06 -5.91 -2.73
N PHE A 107 -8.45 -6.34 -1.54
CA PHE A 107 -7.59 -6.38 -0.36
C PHE A 107 -6.81 -7.68 -0.31
N ARG A 108 -5.49 -7.58 -0.13
CA ARG A 108 -4.60 -8.74 0.08
C ARG A 108 -3.82 -8.60 1.39
N PRO A 109 -3.45 -9.71 2.05
CA PRO A 109 -2.59 -9.68 3.23
C PRO A 109 -1.28 -8.92 2.96
N LEU A 110 -0.92 -8.02 3.86
CA LEU A 110 0.29 -7.22 3.78
C LEU A 110 1.40 -7.88 4.59
N ASN A 111 2.58 -8.07 3.98
CA ASN A 111 3.73 -8.61 4.69
C ASN A 111 4.42 -7.51 5.50
N LEU A 112 4.15 -7.45 6.81
CA LEU A 112 4.71 -6.46 7.72
C LEU A 112 6.00 -6.93 8.44
N SER A 113 6.77 -7.82 7.82
CA SER A 113 8.04 -8.31 8.39
C SER A 113 9.25 -7.38 8.18
N PHE A 114 9.14 -6.38 7.28
CA PHE A 114 10.21 -5.43 6.97
C PHE A 114 10.20 -4.22 7.91
N LYS A 115 10.37 -4.48 9.21
CA LYS A 115 10.41 -3.42 10.21
C LYS A 115 11.71 -2.62 10.09
N ILE A 116 11.60 -1.30 10.10
CA ILE A 116 12.75 -0.40 10.05
C ILE A 116 12.91 0.28 11.40
N GLU A 117 14.09 0.15 12.01
CA GLU A 117 14.46 0.81 13.26
C GLU A 117 14.90 2.27 13.03
N LYS A 118 14.03 3.03 12.36
CA LYS A 118 14.15 4.47 12.14
C LYS A 118 12.77 5.09 12.32
N SER A 119 12.71 6.30 12.85
CA SER A 119 11.44 7.04 12.90
C SER A 119 11.01 7.49 11.51
N LYS A 120 9.70 7.74 11.34
CA LYS A 120 9.14 8.36 10.13
C LYS A 120 9.90 9.64 9.75
N GLN A 121 10.22 10.49 10.73
CA GLN A 121 10.96 11.73 10.50
C GLN A 121 12.37 11.48 9.98
N GLN A 122 13.10 10.51 10.54
CA GLN A 122 14.45 10.17 10.06
C GLN A 122 14.45 9.68 8.61
N ILE A 123 13.40 8.98 8.19
CA ILE A 123 13.25 8.51 6.81
C ILE A 123 12.84 9.66 5.89
N LEU A 124 11.96 10.56 6.33
CA LEU A 124 11.62 11.79 5.61
C LEU A 124 12.88 12.63 5.36
N ASP A 125 13.67 12.90 6.41
CA ASP A 125 14.90 13.68 6.32
C ASP A 125 15.90 13.04 5.36
N LEU A 126 16.03 11.70 5.40
CA LEU A 126 16.88 10.97 4.46
C LEU A 126 16.40 11.19 3.02
N LEU A 127 15.10 11.03 2.73
CA LEU A 127 14.56 11.17 1.38
C LEU A 127 14.73 12.60 0.84
N THR A 128 14.54 13.62 1.67
CA THR A 128 14.53 15.01 1.19
C THR A 128 15.89 15.68 1.17
N ASN A 129 16.85 15.20 1.97
CA ASN A 129 18.21 15.75 2.03
C ASN A 129 19.21 14.97 1.17
N THR A 130 18.77 13.86 0.56
CA THR A 130 19.63 13.00 -0.27
C THR A 130 19.29 13.18 -1.74
N LYS A 131 20.33 13.36 -2.56
CA LYS A 131 20.20 13.21 -4.01
C LYS A 131 20.36 11.74 -4.36
N PHE A 132 19.48 11.21 -5.21
CA PHE A 132 19.54 9.82 -5.65
C PHE A 132 20.12 9.69 -7.06
N GLU A 133 20.73 8.54 -7.34
CA GLU A 133 21.15 8.14 -8.68
C GLU A 133 19.94 8.06 -9.63
N ASN A 134 20.20 8.18 -10.93
CA ASN A 134 19.14 8.02 -11.92
C ASN A 134 18.59 6.59 -11.88
N ILE A 135 17.27 6.47 -11.79
CA ILE A 135 16.53 5.23 -11.97
C ILE A 135 16.51 4.90 -13.46
N LYS A 136 16.95 3.67 -13.80
CA LYS A 136 17.03 3.18 -15.19
C LYS A 136 17.76 4.16 -16.12
N ASP A 137 18.79 4.84 -15.62
CA ASP A 137 19.64 5.82 -16.31
C ASP A 137 18.96 7.10 -16.83
N SER A 138 17.62 7.13 -16.91
CA SER A 138 16.87 8.20 -17.57
C SER A 138 15.89 8.96 -16.67
N ILE A 139 15.69 8.51 -15.43
CA ILE A 139 14.73 9.09 -14.49
C ILE A 139 15.48 9.59 -13.26
N ASN A 140 15.53 10.91 -13.08
CA ASN A 140 16.01 11.55 -11.87
C ASN A 140 14.80 12.00 -11.04
N ILE A 141 14.80 11.70 -9.74
CA ILE A 141 13.76 12.15 -8.82
C ILE A 141 14.36 12.87 -7.61
N ASP A 142 13.68 13.93 -7.20
CA ASP A 142 13.96 14.73 -6.02
C ASP A 142 12.70 14.80 -5.15
N PHE A 143 12.79 14.26 -3.94
CA PHE A 143 11.73 14.36 -2.94
C PHE A 143 11.81 15.72 -2.24
N LYS A 144 10.75 16.53 -2.32
CA LYS A 144 10.68 17.83 -1.64
C LYS A 144 9.73 17.76 -0.46
N LEU A 145 10.02 18.54 0.60
CA LEU A 145 9.15 18.63 1.78
C LEU A 145 7.89 19.47 1.55
N GLU A 146 7.94 20.39 0.58
CA GLU A 146 6.83 21.27 0.19
C GLU A 146 5.58 20.45 -0.15
N PHE A 147 4.42 20.91 0.31
CA PHE A 147 3.14 20.28 0.00
C PHE A 147 2.81 20.37 -1.48
N HIS A 148 2.15 19.32 -1.97
CA HIS A 148 1.64 19.29 -3.33
C HIS A 148 0.47 20.25 -3.50
N GLN A 149 0.34 20.89 -4.66
CA GLN A 149 -0.73 21.88 -4.91
C GLN A 149 -2.14 21.30 -4.79
N PHE A 150 -2.29 19.99 -5.02
CA PHE A 150 -3.56 19.27 -4.89
C PHE A 150 -3.71 18.55 -3.54
N ASP A 151 -2.81 18.80 -2.59
CA ASP A 151 -2.91 18.20 -1.27
C ASP A 151 -4.09 18.76 -0.48
N LYS A 152 -5.09 17.90 -0.25
CA LYS A 152 -6.23 18.19 0.62
C LYS A 152 -6.06 17.63 2.03
N THR A 153 -5.00 16.83 2.23
CA THR A 153 -4.80 16.01 3.44
C THR A 153 -3.72 16.54 4.36
N GLY A 154 -2.83 17.41 3.88
CA GLY A 154 -1.66 17.88 4.63
C GLY A 154 -0.54 16.85 4.68
N GLU A 155 -0.51 15.92 3.71
CA GLU A 155 0.35 14.75 3.70
C GLU A 155 1.06 14.56 2.34
N LEU A 156 0.45 14.98 1.23
CA LEU A 156 1.04 14.86 -0.11
C LEU A 156 2.12 15.91 -0.31
N ARG A 157 3.31 15.46 -0.73
CA ARG A 157 4.50 16.29 -0.91
C ARG A 157 4.93 16.33 -2.37
N ASN A 158 5.62 17.38 -2.77
CA ASN A 158 6.11 17.57 -4.13
C ASN A 158 7.21 16.56 -4.49
N LEU A 159 7.05 15.89 -5.62
CA LEU A 159 8.11 15.15 -6.31
C LEU A 159 8.48 15.91 -7.58
N ARG A 160 9.77 16.17 -7.78
CA ARG A 160 10.29 16.85 -8.97
C ARG A 160 11.38 16.02 -9.60
N GLY A 161 11.70 16.29 -10.86
CA GLY A 161 12.82 15.59 -11.48
C GLY A 161 12.87 15.73 -12.98
N LYS A 162 13.50 14.74 -13.63
CA LYS A 162 13.51 14.61 -15.09
C LYS A 162 13.28 13.17 -15.51
N MET A 163 12.50 12.98 -16.57
CA MET A 163 12.29 11.69 -17.22
C MET A 163 12.53 11.87 -18.73
N TYR A 164 13.50 11.16 -19.28
CA TYR A 164 13.90 11.28 -20.70
C TYR A 164 14.13 12.73 -21.14
N GLY A 165 14.76 13.53 -20.27
CA GLY A 165 15.07 14.94 -20.53
C GLY A 165 13.90 15.92 -20.30
N ARG A 166 12.68 15.43 -20.07
CA ARG A 166 11.52 16.28 -19.74
C ARG A 166 11.41 16.48 -18.23
N THR A 167 11.11 17.69 -17.80
CA THR A 167 10.80 17.97 -16.40
C THR A 167 9.52 17.24 -16.01
N ILE A 168 9.52 16.64 -14.84
CA ILE A 168 8.36 15.96 -14.25
C ILE A 168 7.97 16.65 -12.94
N TYR A 169 6.67 16.70 -12.69
CA TYR A 169 6.07 17.25 -11.48
C TYR A 169 4.96 16.29 -11.04
N GLY A 170 5.19 15.63 -9.91
CA GLY A 170 4.20 14.77 -9.30
C GLY A 170 4.25 14.90 -7.79
N PHE A 171 3.82 13.84 -7.11
CA PHE A 171 3.72 13.84 -5.66
C PHE A 171 4.27 12.56 -5.05
N TRP A 172 4.60 12.64 -3.78
CA TRP A 172 5.00 11.51 -2.97
C TRP A 172 4.45 11.61 -1.55
N PHE A 173 4.45 10.47 -0.88
CA PHE A 173 4.01 10.33 0.51
C PHE A 173 4.76 9.16 1.17
N LEU A 174 5.00 9.28 2.48
CA LEU A 174 5.58 8.22 3.31
C LEU A 174 4.55 7.75 4.34
N GLY A 175 4.08 6.52 4.19
CA GLY A 175 3.15 5.87 5.13
C GLY A 175 3.88 5.02 6.15
N GLU A 176 3.28 4.85 7.32
CA GLU A 176 3.76 3.93 8.35
C GLU A 176 2.65 2.98 8.78
N CYS A 177 2.96 1.68 8.87
CA CYS A 177 2.10 0.69 9.50
C CYS A 177 2.95 -0.28 10.31
N GLN A 178 2.81 -0.27 11.64
CA GLN A 178 3.53 -1.18 12.55
C GLN A 178 5.05 -1.20 12.29
N ASN A 179 5.68 -0.02 12.20
CA ASN A 179 7.10 0.19 11.89
C ASN A 179 7.57 -0.34 10.52
N ASN A 180 6.64 -0.65 9.62
CA ASN A 180 6.93 -0.83 8.21
C ASN A 180 6.59 0.47 7.49
N TYR A 181 7.42 0.85 6.53
CA TYR A 181 7.28 2.11 5.82
C TYR A 181 6.93 1.89 4.36
N PHE A 182 6.04 2.73 3.84
CA PHE A 182 5.52 2.64 2.48
C PHE A 182 5.81 3.95 1.76
N LEU A 183 6.69 3.89 0.76
CA LEU A 183 6.97 5.02 -0.12
C LEU A 183 6.00 4.95 -1.29
N THR A 184 5.15 5.96 -1.39
CA THR A 184 4.18 6.09 -2.48
C THR A 184 4.51 7.31 -3.30
N PHE A 185 4.50 7.20 -4.63
CA PHE A 185 4.63 8.37 -5.49
C PHE A 185 4.06 8.16 -6.90
N ALA A 186 3.67 9.27 -7.52
CA ALA A 186 3.42 9.39 -8.94
C ALA A 186 4.50 10.31 -9.54
N ILE A 187 5.07 9.89 -10.68
CA ILE A 187 6.14 10.63 -11.36
C ILE A 187 5.59 11.93 -11.97
N ASP A 188 4.32 11.92 -12.38
CA ASP A 188 3.55 13.06 -12.85
C ASP A 188 2.13 12.97 -12.27
N ASP A 189 1.43 14.09 -12.11
CA ASP A 189 0.04 14.12 -11.62
C ASP A 189 -0.94 13.30 -12.47
N SER A 190 -0.61 13.10 -13.76
CA SER A 190 -1.41 12.31 -14.70
C SER A 190 -1.04 10.82 -14.71
N GLU A 191 0.04 10.42 -14.05
CA GLU A 191 0.55 9.05 -14.08
C GLU A 191 0.01 8.20 -12.92
N PRO A 192 -0.04 6.86 -13.09
CA PRO A 192 -0.46 5.96 -12.02
C PRO A 192 0.42 6.07 -10.76
N ILE A 193 -0.24 6.00 -9.61
CA ILE A 193 0.41 5.94 -8.30
C ILE A 193 1.12 4.60 -8.14
N ASN A 194 2.35 4.64 -7.62
CA ASN A 194 3.15 3.48 -7.32
C ASN A 194 3.35 3.38 -5.82
N ILE A 195 3.10 2.19 -5.26
CA ILE A 195 3.25 1.91 -3.83
C ILE A 195 4.39 0.92 -3.64
N TYR A 196 5.40 1.32 -2.88
CA TYR A 196 6.52 0.48 -2.49
C TYR A 196 6.58 0.34 -0.98
N GLN A 197 6.88 -0.86 -0.50
CA GLN A 197 7.31 -1.07 0.87
C GLN A 197 8.84 -0.94 0.96
N ILE A 198 9.32 -0.19 1.95
CA ILE A 198 10.74 -0.11 2.25
C ILE A 198 11.14 -1.40 2.97
N LYS A 199 12.02 -2.18 2.34
CA LYS A 199 12.53 -3.44 2.91
C LYS A 199 13.67 -3.21 3.89
N SER A 200 14.58 -2.32 3.54
CA SER A 200 15.76 -2.01 4.32
C SER A 200 16.31 -0.63 3.94
N ILE A 201 17.03 -0.01 4.86
CA ILE A 201 17.74 1.25 4.65
C ILE A 201 19.17 1.04 5.15
N ASN A 202 20.15 1.16 4.26
CA ASN A 202 21.56 1.11 4.61
C ASN A 202 22.29 2.32 3.99
N SER A 203 23.60 2.42 4.22
CA SER A 203 24.42 3.54 3.73
C SER A 203 24.55 3.59 2.20
N SER A 204 24.22 2.51 1.47
CA SER A 204 24.37 2.45 0.02
C SER A 204 23.04 2.52 -0.74
N SER A 205 21.92 2.20 -0.09
CA SER A 205 20.62 2.12 -0.74
C SER A 205 19.45 2.08 0.23
N ILE A 206 18.30 2.55 -0.27
CA ILE A 206 16.97 2.20 0.23
C ILE A 206 16.42 1.09 -0.67
N GLU A 207 16.22 -0.10 -0.12
CA GLU A 207 15.65 -1.24 -0.86
C GLU A 207 14.13 -1.18 -0.85
N LEU A 208 13.51 -1.36 -2.01
CA LEU A 208 12.08 -1.23 -2.23
C LEU A 208 11.48 -2.54 -2.74
N LEU A 209 10.30 -2.88 -2.20
CA LEU A 209 9.42 -3.94 -2.70
C LEU A 209 8.19 -3.29 -3.32
N LEU A 210 7.95 -3.52 -4.61
CA LEU A 210 6.73 -3.07 -5.27
C LEU A 210 5.52 -3.82 -4.69
N ILE A 211 4.50 -3.09 -4.25
CA ILE A 211 3.25 -3.65 -3.71
C ILE A 211 2.11 -3.59 -4.73
N GLN A 212 2.04 -2.51 -5.51
CA GLN A 212 1.03 -2.33 -6.56
C GLN A 212 1.66 -2.58 -7.94
N GLU A 213 1.02 -3.40 -8.77
CA GLU A 213 1.46 -3.63 -10.14
C GLU A 213 0.88 -2.53 -11.04
N THR A 214 1.75 -1.65 -11.54
CA THR A 214 1.41 -0.66 -12.57
C THR A 214 2.24 -0.95 -13.83
N ASP A 215 1.85 -0.37 -14.97
CA ASP A 215 2.54 -0.59 -16.25
C ASP A 215 4.04 -0.23 -16.23
N MET A 216 4.74 -0.73 -17.26
CA MET A 216 6.18 -1.03 -17.40
C MET A 216 7.25 -0.09 -16.81
N ILE A 217 6.94 1.12 -16.37
CA ILE A 217 7.95 2.12 -15.97
C ILE A 217 8.44 1.94 -14.53
N ASN A 218 7.71 1.27 -13.62
CA ASN A 218 7.89 1.49 -12.18
C ASN A 218 8.34 0.28 -11.32
N ARG A 219 9.29 -0.53 -11.79
CA ARG A 219 9.96 -1.56 -10.94
C ARG A 219 11.24 -1.03 -10.29
N ILE A 220 11.13 0.06 -9.53
CA ILE A 220 12.26 0.57 -8.76
C ILE A 220 12.56 -0.43 -7.64
N LYS A 221 13.74 -1.04 -7.70
CA LYS A 221 14.22 -1.95 -6.66
C LYS A 221 14.99 -1.22 -5.56
N ASN A 222 15.69 -0.15 -5.92
CA ASN A 222 16.57 0.57 -5.01
C ASN A 222 16.56 2.06 -5.35
N LEU A 223 16.63 2.90 -4.31
CA LEU A 223 17.06 4.29 -4.41
C LEU A 223 18.48 4.37 -3.84
N LYS A 224 19.45 4.76 -4.67
CA LYS A 224 20.87 4.82 -4.30
C LYS A 224 21.29 6.27 -4.08
N PRO A 225 21.77 6.64 -2.89
CA PRO A 225 22.30 7.97 -2.65
C PRO A 225 23.51 8.29 -3.53
N VAL A 226 23.59 9.51 -4.04
CA VAL A 226 24.81 10.06 -4.64
C VAL A 226 25.61 10.72 -3.54
N TYR A 227 26.64 10.04 -3.06
CA TYR A 227 27.64 10.67 -2.20
C TYR A 227 28.64 11.40 -3.10
N ASN A 228 28.60 12.72 -3.07
CA ASN A 228 29.74 13.49 -3.56
C ASN A 228 30.90 13.14 -2.62
N ASN A 229 31.86 12.36 -3.11
CA ASN A 229 33.16 12.25 -2.46
C ASN A 229 33.78 13.65 -2.50
N VAL A 230 33.52 14.45 -1.47
CA VAL A 230 34.40 15.56 -1.13
C VAL A 230 35.65 14.87 -0.57
N GLN A 231 36.57 14.52 -1.46
CA GLN A 231 37.95 14.28 -1.05
C GLN A 231 38.45 15.59 -0.46
N ASN A 232 38.53 15.64 0.87
CA ASN A 232 39.38 16.58 1.60
C ASN A 232 40.70 15.89 1.89
#